data_AF-A0A376K5N2-F1
#
_entry.id   AF-A0A376K5N2-F1
#
_cell.length_a   1.000
_cell.length_b   1.000
_cell.length_c   1.000
_cell.angle_alpha   90.00
_cell.angle_beta   90.00
_cell.angle_gamma   90.00
#
_symmetry.space_group_name_H-M   'P 1'
#
loop_
_entity.id
_entity.type
_entity.pdbx_description
1 polymer ?
#
loop_
_entity_poly.entity_id
_entity_poly.type
_entity_poly.pdbx_seq_one_letter_code
_entity_poly.pdbx_strand_id
1 'polypeptide(L)'
;MWAVKLQQMKDGRLYIAGIGAGIENTPAGMQSQVLLAADRIAMINPANGNTKPMFVGQGDQIFMNDVFLKRLTAPTITSGGNPPAFSLTPGGRLTAKNADISGNVNANSGTLNNVTINKNCRVLGKLSANQIEGDLVKTVGKPFPRDSRAPERWPSGTLPSGFMTISRLIGKLLFPRWRFAVLNMSGRITIFIRHAA
;
A
#
# COMPACT_ATOMS: atom_id res chain seq x y z
N MET A 1 -48.82 -15.65 -26.11
CA MET A 1 -48.00 -16.63 -26.87
C MET A 1 -46.54 -16.21 -26.71
N TRP A 2 -45.67 -17.04 -26.13
CA TRP A 2 -44.23 -16.79 -26.12
C TRP A 2 -43.60 -17.59 -27.27
N ALA A 3 -42.70 -16.97 -28.03
CA ALA A 3 -42.06 -17.58 -29.19
C ALA A 3 -40.55 -17.55 -28.97
N VAL A 4 -39.93 -18.74 -28.86
CA VAL A 4 -38.48 -18.89 -28.91
C VAL A 4 -38.11 -19.10 -30.38
N LYS A 5 -37.44 -18.12 -30.98
CA LYS A 5 -36.82 -18.31 -32.29
C LYS A 5 -35.58 -19.17 -32.13
N LEU A 6 -35.23 -19.90 -33.17
CA LEU A 6 -33.94 -20.59 -33.31
C LEU A 6 -33.25 -20.00 -34.54
N GLN A 7 -31.94 -19.87 -34.49
CA GLN A 7 -31.12 -19.51 -35.64
C GLN A 7 -29.96 -20.49 -35.78
N GLN A 8 -29.52 -20.69 -37.02
CA GLN A 8 -28.46 -21.63 -37.35
C GLN A 8 -27.18 -20.86 -37.65
N MET A 9 -26.07 -21.23 -37.01
CA MET A 9 -24.76 -20.68 -37.34
C MET A 9 -24.22 -21.27 -38.65
N LYS A 10 -23.23 -20.61 -39.25
CA LYS A 10 -22.58 -21.03 -40.52
C LYS A 10 -21.93 -22.42 -40.45
N ASP A 11 -21.72 -22.97 -39.25
CA ASP A 11 -21.19 -24.31 -39.00
C ASP A 11 -22.30 -25.38 -38.82
N GLY A 12 -23.57 -25.02 -39.02
CA GLY A 12 -24.72 -25.92 -38.90
C GLY A 12 -25.32 -26.05 -37.50
N ARG A 13 -24.73 -25.40 -36.47
CA ARG A 13 -25.20 -25.50 -35.08
C ARG A 13 -26.43 -24.63 -34.82
N LEU A 14 -27.43 -25.22 -34.15
CA LEU A 14 -28.63 -24.54 -33.67
C LEU A 14 -28.39 -23.98 -32.27
N TYR A 15 -28.80 -22.73 -32.00
CA TYR A 15 -28.79 -22.14 -30.65
C TYR A 15 -30.17 -21.61 -30.28
N ILE A 16 -30.48 -21.65 -28.97
CA ILE A 16 -31.70 -21.05 -28.40
C ILE A 16 -31.65 -19.55 -28.65
N ALA A 17 -32.57 -19.03 -29.48
CA ALA A 17 -32.64 -17.61 -29.85
C ALA A 17 -33.81 -16.87 -29.17
N GLY A 18 -34.31 -17.38 -28.02
CA GLY A 18 -35.40 -16.74 -27.28
C GLY A 18 -35.58 -17.22 -25.84
N ILE A 19 -36.26 -16.38 -25.07
CA ILE A 19 -36.32 -16.34 -23.60
C ILE A 19 -37.79 -16.22 -23.17
N GLY A 20 -38.20 -16.87 -22.07
CA GLY A 20 -39.48 -16.61 -21.41
C GLY A 20 -39.45 -15.31 -20.59
N ALA A 21 -40.27 -14.33 -20.97
CA ALA A 21 -40.47 -13.09 -20.23
C ALA A 21 -41.83 -13.13 -19.51
N GLY A 22 -41.81 -12.88 -18.20
CA GLY A 22 -43.00 -12.80 -17.36
C GLY A 22 -43.04 -11.48 -16.60
N ILE A 23 -44.25 -11.05 -16.24
CA ILE A 23 -44.49 -9.91 -15.35
C ILE A 23 -44.96 -10.51 -14.02
N GLU A 24 -44.18 -10.31 -12.95
CA GLU A 24 -44.63 -10.62 -11.60
C GLU A 24 -45.23 -9.35 -10.97
N ASN A 25 -46.46 -9.50 -10.47
CA ASN A 25 -47.19 -8.44 -9.81
C ASN A 25 -46.89 -8.51 -8.31
N THR A 26 -45.86 -7.79 -7.86
CA THR A 26 -45.54 -7.68 -6.44
C THR A 26 -46.23 -6.44 -5.85
N PRO A 27 -46.56 -6.41 -4.55
CA PRO A 27 -47.11 -5.20 -3.90
C PRO A 27 -46.24 -3.95 -4.03
N ALA A 28 -44.96 -4.10 -4.41
CA ALA A 28 -43.99 -3.03 -4.62
C ALA A 28 -43.87 -2.56 -6.09
N GLY A 29 -44.63 -3.15 -7.01
CA GLY A 29 -44.64 -2.78 -8.44
C GLY A 29 -44.36 -3.94 -9.39
N MET A 30 -44.43 -3.64 -10.70
CA MET A 30 -44.24 -4.58 -11.79
C MET A 30 -42.74 -4.89 -11.96
N GLN A 31 -42.36 -6.16 -11.82
CA GLN A 31 -41.00 -6.64 -12.12
C GLN A 31 -41.04 -7.59 -13.31
N SER A 32 -40.35 -7.22 -14.39
CA SER A 32 -40.15 -8.09 -15.54
C SER A 32 -38.87 -8.90 -15.37
N GLN A 33 -38.96 -10.22 -15.51
CA GLN A 33 -37.80 -11.11 -15.39
C GLN A 33 -37.66 -12.02 -16.62
N VAL A 34 -36.40 -12.41 -16.84
CA VAL A 34 -35.94 -13.31 -17.89
C VAL A 34 -35.24 -14.46 -17.20
N LEU A 35 -35.84 -15.65 -17.22
CA LEU A 35 -35.27 -16.85 -16.63
C LEU A 35 -34.79 -17.79 -17.75
N LEU A 36 -33.56 -18.30 -17.60
CA LEU A 36 -32.91 -19.18 -18.56
C LEU A 36 -32.50 -20.48 -17.84
N ALA A 37 -33.15 -21.59 -18.18
CA ALA A 37 -32.74 -22.92 -17.73
C ALA A 37 -31.87 -23.56 -18.80
N ALA A 38 -30.55 -23.56 -18.60
CA ALA A 38 -29.58 -24.15 -19.52
C ALA A 38 -28.31 -24.58 -18.77
N ASP A 39 -27.70 -25.69 -19.17
CA ASP A 39 -26.43 -26.18 -18.58
C ASP A 39 -25.26 -25.21 -18.84
N ARG A 40 -25.33 -24.46 -19.95
CA ARG A 40 -24.32 -23.49 -20.37
C ARG A 40 -24.94 -22.38 -21.20
N ILE A 41 -24.63 -21.14 -20.84
CA ILE A 41 -24.97 -19.93 -21.61
C ILE A 41 -23.66 -19.27 -22.02
N ALA A 42 -23.46 -19.05 -23.31
CA ALA A 42 -22.25 -18.41 -23.83
C ALA A 42 -22.60 -17.27 -24.79
N MET A 43 -22.06 -16.08 -24.54
CA MET A 43 -22.10 -14.96 -25.50
C MET A 43 -20.91 -15.07 -26.43
N ILE A 44 -21.18 -15.42 -27.68
CA ILE A 44 -20.16 -15.66 -28.71
C ILE A 44 -20.15 -14.54 -29.75
N ASN A 45 -19.00 -14.27 -30.34
CA ASN A 45 -18.88 -13.38 -31.49
C ASN A 45 -18.44 -14.22 -32.71
N PRO A 46 -19.34 -14.51 -33.67
CA PRO A 46 -19.02 -15.34 -34.82
C PRO A 46 -17.84 -14.83 -35.65
N ALA A 47 -17.54 -13.53 -35.61
CA ALA A 47 -16.43 -12.92 -36.34
C ALA A 47 -15.04 -13.36 -35.82
N ASN A 48 -14.94 -13.85 -34.58
CA ASN A 48 -13.68 -14.34 -34.01
C ASN A 48 -13.52 -15.88 -34.07
N GLY A 49 -14.39 -16.56 -34.82
CA GLY A 49 -14.40 -18.01 -34.92
C GLY A 49 -14.87 -18.73 -33.64
N ASN A 50 -15.54 -18.01 -32.73
CA ASN A 50 -16.08 -18.53 -31.46
C ASN A 50 -15.04 -19.15 -30.51
N THR A 51 -13.76 -18.84 -30.70
CA THR A 51 -12.66 -19.43 -29.90
C THR A 51 -12.59 -18.86 -28.48
N LYS A 52 -13.09 -17.63 -28.29
CA LYS A 52 -13.16 -16.94 -26.99
C LYS A 52 -14.54 -16.29 -26.80
N PRO A 53 -15.48 -16.97 -26.12
CA PRO A 53 -16.75 -16.36 -25.73
C PRO A 53 -16.51 -15.20 -24.76
N MET A 54 -17.32 -14.15 -24.86
CA MET A 54 -17.21 -12.94 -24.03
C MET A 54 -17.70 -13.18 -22.59
N PHE A 55 -18.73 -14.01 -22.46
CA PHE A 55 -19.36 -14.40 -21.21
C PHE A 55 -19.73 -15.87 -21.30
N VAL A 56 -19.42 -16.66 -20.28
CA VAL A 56 -19.89 -18.05 -20.16
C VAL A 56 -20.40 -18.26 -18.75
N GLY A 57 -21.70 -18.52 -18.60
CA GLY A 57 -22.27 -19.13 -17.40
C GLY A 57 -22.32 -20.64 -17.60
N GLN A 58 -21.67 -21.40 -16.72
CA GLN A 58 -21.69 -22.86 -16.75
C GLN A 58 -21.51 -23.40 -15.34
N GLY A 59 -22.45 -24.25 -14.91
CA GLY A 59 -22.57 -24.60 -13.49
C GLY A 59 -22.75 -23.35 -12.61
N ASP A 60 -22.08 -23.30 -11.46
CA ASP A 60 -22.15 -22.19 -10.50
C ASP A 60 -21.08 -21.10 -10.75
N GLN A 61 -20.47 -21.07 -11.95
CA GLN A 61 -19.38 -20.17 -12.28
C GLN A 61 -19.68 -19.32 -13.52
N ILE A 62 -19.13 -18.11 -13.52
CA ILE A 62 -19.14 -17.20 -14.64
C ILE A 62 -17.69 -16.95 -15.08
N PHE A 63 -17.43 -17.19 -16.35
CA PHE A 63 -16.14 -16.90 -16.98
C PHE A 63 -16.28 -15.69 -17.89
N MET A 64 -15.39 -14.71 -17.71
CA MET A 64 -15.25 -13.53 -18.55
C MET A 64 -13.77 -13.34 -18.87
N ASN A 65 -13.46 -12.88 -20.09
CA ASN A 65 -12.07 -12.57 -20.45
C ASN A 65 -11.67 -11.19 -19.94
N ASP A 66 -12.40 -10.16 -20.38
CA ASP A 66 -12.19 -8.78 -19.99
C ASP A 66 -13.54 -8.16 -19.61
N VAL A 67 -13.58 -7.39 -18.53
CA VAL A 67 -14.79 -6.75 -18.04
C VAL A 67 -14.52 -5.29 -17.71
N PHE A 68 -15.38 -4.39 -18.24
CA PHE A 68 -15.38 -2.98 -17.87
C PHE A 68 -16.58 -2.70 -16.97
N LEU A 69 -16.31 -2.45 -15.68
CA LEU A 69 -17.34 -2.22 -14.66
C LEU A 69 -17.23 -0.80 -14.12
N LYS A 70 -18.39 -0.15 -13.92
CA LYS A 70 -18.44 1.13 -13.18
C LYS A 70 -18.10 0.93 -11.70
N ARG A 71 -18.64 -0.13 -11.09
CA ARG A 71 -18.41 -0.52 -9.68
C ARG A 71 -18.55 -2.04 -9.54
N LEU A 72 -17.72 -2.65 -8.69
CA LEU A 72 -17.82 -4.05 -8.28
C LEU A 72 -18.23 -4.10 -6.80
N THR A 73 -19.38 -4.70 -6.50
CA THR A 73 -19.83 -4.96 -5.12
C THR A 73 -19.70 -6.45 -4.88
N ALA A 74 -18.75 -6.85 -4.03
CA ALA A 74 -18.51 -8.25 -3.70
C ALA A 74 -18.21 -8.40 -2.21
N PRO A 75 -18.82 -9.37 -1.49
CA PRO A 75 -18.49 -9.63 -0.10
C PRO A 75 -17.08 -10.20 0.06
N THR A 76 -16.60 -10.93 -0.95
CA THR A 76 -15.24 -11.46 -1.00
C THR A 76 -14.66 -11.36 -2.40
N ILE A 77 -13.34 -11.15 -2.48
CA ILE A 77 -12.58 -11.23 -3.73
C ILE A 77 -11.33 -12.06 -3.41
N THR A 78 -11.07 -13.12 -4.17
CA THR A 78 -9.92 -14.01 -3.94
C THR A 78 -9.25 -14.32 -5.27
N SER A 79 -7.93 -14.13 -5.36
CA SER A 79 -7.16 -14.56 -6.52
C SER A 79 -7.09 -16.08 -6.62
N GLY A 80 -6.89 -16.62 -7.82
CA GLY A 80 -6.55 -18.04 -7.99
C GLY A 80 -5.28 -18.46 -7.23
N GLY A 81 -5.13 -19.77 -7.03
CA GLY A 81 -4.00 -20.40 -6.32
C GLY A 81 -4.24 -20.68 -4.84
N ASN A 82 -3.48 -21.62 -4.26
CA ASN A 82 -3.58 -22.00 -2.85
C ASN A 82 -2.18 -21.99 -2.18
N PRO A 83 -1.88 -21.06 -1.25
CA PRO A 83 -2.75 -19.99 -0.75
C PRO A 83 -2.88 -18.82 -1.73
N PRO A 84 -4.00 -18.06 -1.68
CA PRO A 84 -4.26 -16.95 -2.59
C PRO A 84 -3.18 -15.86 -2.45
N ALA A 85 -2.78 -15.27 -3.56
CA ALA A 85 -1.84 -14.15 -3.57
C ALA A 85 -2.50 -12.83 -3.15
N PHE A 86 -3.82 -12.70 -3.35
CA PHE A 86 -4.64 -11.55 -2.99
C PHE A 86 -6.00 -12.02 -2.45
N SER A 87 -6.46 -11.45 -1.34
CA SER A 87 -7.82 -11.67 -0.84
C SER A 87 -8.41 -10.46 -0.11
N LEU A 88 -9.71 -10.25 -0.30
CA LEU A 88 -10.55 -9.32 0.45
C LEU A 88 -11.66 -10.13 1.14
N THR A 89 -11.74 -10.03 2.47
CA THR A 89 -12.78 -10.71 3.27
C THR A 89 -13.95 -9.76 3.57
N PRO A 90 -15.13 -10.28 3.98
CA PRO A 90 -16.29 -9.42 4.28
C PRO A 90 -16.03 -8.52 5.50
N GLY A 91 -15.13 -8.94 6.40
CA GLY A 91 -14.66 -8.12 7.52
C GLY A 91 -13.71 -6.99 7.14
N GLY A 92 -13.48 -6.74 5.85
CA GLY A 92 -12.64 -5.65 5.34
C GLY A 92 -11.14 -5.93 5.38
N ARG A 93 -10.71 -7.18 5.65
CA ARG A 93 -9.30 -7.53 5.64
C ARG A 93 -8.82 -7.73 4.21
N LEU A 94 -7.88 -6.89 3.78
CA LEU A 94 -7.13 -7.04 2.54
C LEU A 94 -5.79 -7.73 2.84
N THR A 95 -5.52 -8.84 2.15
CA THR A 95 -4.24 -9.57 2.22
C THR A 95 -3.63 -9.62 0.83
N ALA A 96 -2.34 -9.27 0.71
CA ALA A 96 -1.60 -9.34 -0.53
C ALA A 96 -0.17 -9.83 -0.28
N LYS A 97 0.32 -10.80 -1.07
CA LYS A 97 1.72 -11.28 -0.99
C LYS A 97 2.71 -10.24 -1.49
N ASN A 98 2.36 -9.55 -2.57
CA ASN A 98 3.14 -8.46 -3.16
C ASN A 98 2.19 -7.32 -3.50
N ALA A 99 2.53 -6.10 -3.05
CA ALA A 99 1.75 -4.90 -3.33
C ALA A 99 2.71 -3.77 -3.72
N ASP A 100 2.47 -3.16 -4.87
CA ASP A 100 3.11 -1.92 -5.30
C ASP A 100 2.07 -0.79 -5.23
N ILE A 101 2.29 0.16 -4.32
CA ILE A 101 1.36 1.26 -4.05
C ILE A 101 2.08 2.56 -4.42
N SER A 102 1.76 3.10 -5.59
CA SER A 102 2.29 4.38 -6.07
C SER A 102 1.64 5.61 -5.42
N GLY A 103 0.52 5.39 -4.71
CA GLY A 103 -0.25 6.42 -4.02
C GLY A 103 0.07 6.55 -2.53
N ASN A 104 -0.86 7.17 -1.80
CA ASN A 104 -0.75 7.34 -0.35
C ASN A 104 -1.44 6.19 0.41
N VAL A 105 -0.82 5.73 1.49
CA VAL A 105 -1.42 4.81 2.45
C VAL A 105 -1.73 5.59 3.73
N ASN A 106 -3.02 5.71 4.07
CA ASN A 106 -3.44 6.29 5.35
C ASN A 106 -3.80 5.17 6.34
N ALA A 107 -3.11 5.12 7.47
CA ALA A 107 -3.31 4.11 8.51
C ALA A 107 -3.27 4.76 9.89
N ASN A 108 -4.27 4.44 10.72
CA ASN A 108 -4.35 4.90 12.11
C ASN A 108 -3.51 4.02 13.05
N SER A 109 -3.25 2.78 12.64
CA SER A 109 -2.44 1.80 13.36
C SER A 109 -1.91 0.73 12.40
N GLY A 110 -0.87 0.03 12.82
CA GLY A 110 -0.27 -1.04 12.05
C GLY A 110 1.04 -1.51 12.64
N THR A 111 1.53 -2.64 12.16
CA THR A 111 2.89 -3.13 12.42
C THR A 111 3.54 -3.42 11.09
N LEU A 112 4.84 -3.13 10.99
CA LEU A 112 5.61 -3.37 9.79
C LEU A 112 6.91 -4.06 10.19
N ASN A 113 7.27 -5.12 9.46
CA ASN A 113 8.51 -5.87 9.66
C ASN A 113 9.38 -5.70 8.41
N ASN A 114 10.70 -5.57 8.61
CA ASN A 114 11.67 -5.49 7.52
C ASN A 114 11.40 -4.35 6.52
N VAL A 115 11.06 -3.17 7.02
CA VAL A 115 10.80 -1.99 6.18
C VAL A 115 12.11 -1.31 5.81
N THR A 116 12.30 -1.08 4.52
CA THR A 116 13.35 -0.21 4.00
C THR A 116 12.72 1.08 3.48
N ILE A 117 13.23 2.23 3.91
CA ILE A 117 12.82 3.55 3.40
C ILE A 117 13.96 4.07 2.53
N ASN A 118 13.75 4.02 1.21
CA ASN A 118 14.80 4.36 0.24
C ASN A 118 15.14 5.86 0.18
N LYS A 119 14.22 6.72 0.62
CA LYS A 119 14.38 8.18 0.60
C LYS A 119 14.16 8.73 2.00
N ASN A 120 13.19 9.62 2.15
CA ASN A 120 12.97 10.38 3.37
C ASN A 120 11.80 9.80 4.15
N CYS A 121 11.95 9.76 5.47
CA CYS A 121 10.86 9.55 6.42
C CYS A 121 10.71 10.81 7.28
N ARG A 122 9.48 11.28 7.49
CA ARG A 122 9.20 12.38 8.41
C ARG A 122 8.27 11.89 9.51
N VAL A 123 8.79 11.84 10.73
CA VAL A 123 8.01 11.52 11.94
C VAL A 123 7.61 12.83 12.61
N LEU A 124 6.31 13.16 12.56
CA LEU A 124 5.78 14.36 13.21
C LEU A 124 5.56 14.16 14.71
N GLY A 125 5.35 12.91 15.13
CA GLY A 125 5.14 12.52 16.52
C GLY A 125 6.41 11.99 17.19
N LYS A 126 6.22 11.10 18.16
CA LYS A 126 7.30 10.46 18.90
C LYS A 126 7.84 9.24 18.15
N LEU A 127 9.15 9.18 17.95
CA LEU A 127 9.86 7.97 17.55
C LEU A 127 10.38 7.26 18.82
N SER A 128 10.00 6.01 19.00
CA SER A 128 10.50 5.14 20.07
C SER A 128 11.17 3.93 19.44
N ALA A 129 12.43 3.69 19.76
CA ALA A 129 13.21 2.58 19.22
C ALA A 129 14.07 1.97 20.33
N ASN A 130 14.17 0.64 20.34
CA ASN A 130 15.04 -0.08 21.28
C ASN A 130 16.51 0.04 20.88
N GLN A 131 16.79 0.02 19.59
CA GLN A 131 18.12 0.16 19.01
C GLN A 131 18.02 1.00 17.74
N ILE A 132 19.02 1.86 17.52
CA ILE A 132 19.21 2.57 16.27
C ILE A 132 20.68 2.38 15.89
N GLU A 133 20.91 1.82 14.72
CA GLU A 133 22.23 1.61 14.15
C GLU A 133 22.45 2.61 13.01
N GLY A 134 23.52 3.40 13.12
CA GLY A 134 23.85 4.47 12.17
C GLY A 134 23.82 5.87 12.77
N ASP A 135 24.06 6.86 11.92
CA ASP A 135 24.13 8.27 12.31
C ASP A 135 22.73 8.86 12.53
N LEU A 136 22.49 9.42 13.72
CA LEU A 136 21.23 10.11 14.04
C LEU A 136 21.19 11.56 13.54
N VAL A 137 22.36 12.22 13.50
CA VAL A 137 22.50 13.62 13.11
C VAL A 137 23.77 13.76 12.29
N LYS A 138 23.64 14.36 11.11
CA LYS A 138 24.78 14.84 10.34
C LYS A 138 25.10 16.27 10.77
N THR A 139 26.25 16.48 11.37
CA THR A 139 26.72 17.82 11.75
C THR A 139 27.66 18.35 10.69
N VAL A 140 27.55 19.64 10.31
CA VAL A 140 28.59 20.30 9.50
C VAL A 140 29.37 21.24 10.38
N GLY A 141 30.69 21.16 10.34
CA GLY A 141 31.54 21.99 11.18
C GLY A 141 31.65 23.43 10.65
N LYS A 142 31.35 24.44 11.46
CA LYS A 142 31.66 25.84 11.16
C LYS A 142 32.91 26.30 11.93
N PRO A 143 33.85 27.02 11.28
CA PRO A 143 34.99 27.60 11.98
C PRO A 143 34.51 28.54 13.09
N PHE A 144 35.13 28.46 14.27
CA PHE A 144 34.93 29.46 15.31
C PHE A 144 35.27 30.86 14.76
N PRO A 145 34.45 31.90 15.01
CA PRO A 145 34.81 33.27 14.69
C PRO A 145 36.11 33.62 15.43
N ARG A 146 37.15 34.01 14.68
CA ARG A 146 38.36 34.58 15.28
C ARG A 146 38.05 36.00 15.70
N ASP A 147 38.06 36.27 17.01
CA ASP A 147 38.15 37.64 17.50
C ASP A 147 39.60 38.13 17.34
N SER A 148 39.80 39.14 16.49
CA SER A 148 41.11 39.76 16.24
C SER A 148 41.60 40.63 17.41
N ARG A 149 40.82 40.79 18.49
CA ARG A 149 41.16 41.60 19.67
C ARG A 149 41.51 40.78 20.92
N ALA A 150 41.40 39.46 20.88
CA ALA A 150 41.68 38.62 22.04
C ALA A 150 43.20 38.37 22.20
N PRO A 151 43.82 38.70 23.36
CA PRO A 151 45.27 38.61 23.57
C PRO A 151 45.80 37.19 23.78
N GLU A 152 44.98 36.14 23.65
CA GLU A 152 45.40 34.76 23.84
C GLU A 152 44.81 33.86 22.75
N ARG A 153 45.63 32.96 22.18
CA ARG A 153 45.23 32.00 21.15
C ARG A 153 44.14 31.07 21.71
N TRP A 154 42.87 31.46 21.55
CA TRP A 154 41.76 30.54 21.76
C TRP A 154 41.98 29.28 20.91
N PRO A 155 41.85 28.07 21.47
CA PRO A 155 42.00 26.84 20.70
C PRO A 155 41.03 26.85 19.52
N SER A 156 41.55 26.69 18.31
CA SER A 156 40.75 26.67 17.08
C SER A 156 39.86 25.43 17.08
N GLY A 157 38.58 25.60 17.41
CA GLY A 157 37.58 24.56 17.35
C GLY A 157 36.63 24.74 16.17
N THR A 158 36.10 23.63 15.69
CA THR A 158 35.00 23.62 14.73
C THR A 158 33.69 23.45 15.49
N LEU A 159 32.73 24.37 15.35
CA LEU A 159 31.38 24.23 15.91
C LEU A 159 30.58 23.23 15.06
N PRO A 160 30.11 22.11 15.60
CA PRO A 160 29.15 21.27 14.89
C PRO A 160 27.86 22.06 14.67
N SER A 161 27.31 22.09 13.45
CA SER A 161 26.03 22.75 13.15
C SER A 161 24.88 21.77 12.91
N GLY A 162 24.99 20.58 13.48
CA GLY A 162 23.83 19.74 13.82
C GLY A 162 23.86 19.54 15.34
N PHE A 163 22.81 19.94 16.03
CA PHE A 163 22.71 19.74 17.48
C PHE A 163 21.56 18.77 17.75
N MET A 164 21.83 17.71 18.52
CA MET A 164 20.79 16.94 19.16
C MET A 164 20.46 17.61 20.50
N THR A 165 19.26 18.16 20.63
CA THR A 165 18.80 18.72 21.90
C THR A 165 18.19 17.59 22.74
N ILE A 166 18.90 17.17 23.78
CA ILE A 166 18.40 16.18 24.75
C ILE A 166 17.71 16.93 25.89
N SER A 167 16.38 17.04 25.83
CA SER A 167 15.61 17.75 26.88
C SER A 167 15.52 16.97 28.20
N ARG A 168 15.67 15.64 28.15
CA ARG A 168 15.70 14.77 29.32
C ARG A 168 16.47 13.50 28.98
N LEU A 169 17.56 13.24 29.69
CA LEU A 169 18.31 11.98 29.62
C LEU A 169 17.98 11.16 30.86
N ILE A 170 17.46 9.96 30.69
CA ILE A 170 17.31 8.98 31.77
C ILE A 170 18.22 7.81 31.41
N GLY A 171 19.46 7.83 31.91
CA GLY A 171 20.47 6.82 31.61
C GLY A 171 21.89 7.38 31.48
N LYS A 172 22.86 6.49 31.23
CA LYS A 172 24.28 6.82 31.05
C LYS A 172 24.62 6.90 29.56
N LEU A 173 25.08 8.06 29.09
CA LEU A 173 25.74 8.18 27.78
C LEU A 173 27.14 7.58 27.88
N LEU A 174 27.37 6.47 27.19
CA LEU A 174 28.68 5.82 27.10
C LEU A 174 29.38 6.29 25.82
N PHE A 175 30.51 6.98 26.00
CA PHE A 175 31.32 7.51 24.92
C PHE A 175 32.64 6.72 24.83
N PRO A 176 32.73 5.65 24.00
CA PRO A 176 33.82 4.68 24.07
C PRO A 176 35.22 5.21 23.66
N ARG A 177 35.32 6.40 23.03
CA ARG A 177 36.61 6.99 22.57
C ARG A 177 36.90 8.41 23.08
N TRP A 178 36.11 8.94 24.01
CA TRP A 178 36.13 10.37 24.33
C TRP A 178 36.76 10.64 25.69
N ARG A 179 37.62 11.67 25.81
CA ARG A 179 38.30 12.02 27.06
C ARG A 179 37.57 13.07 27.92
N PHE A 180 36.56 13.78 27.39
CA PHE A 180 35.79 14.77 28.16
C PHE A 180 34.47 15.15 27.46
N ALA A 181 33.40 15.27 28.24
CA ALA A 181 32.13 15.89 27.85
C ALA A 181 31.79 16.95 28.92
N VAL A 182 31.41 18.16 28.51
CA VAL A 182 31.08 19.25 29.45
C VAL A 182 29.58 19.50 29.39
N LEU A 183 28.95 19.44 30.56
CA LEU A 183 27.55 19.83 30.74
C LEU A 183 27.52 21.33 31.08
N ASN A 184 26.87 22.13 30.25
CA ASN A 184 26.64 23.56 30.53
C ASN A 184 25.41 23.71 31.45
N MET A 185 25.44 24.70 32.36
CA MET A 185 24.37 25.03 33.32
C MET A 185 22.97 25.29 32.72
N SER A 186 22.84 25.41 31.40
CA SER A 186 21.58 25.47 30.65
C SER A 186 20.99 24.10 30.26
N GLY A 187 21.52 22.99 30.80
CA GLY A 187 21.07 21.63 30.48
C GLY A 187 21.52 21.15 29.09
N ARG A 188 22.47 21.85 28.46
CA ARG A 188 23.03 21.48 27.16
C ARG A 188 24.32 20.68 27.33
N ILE A 189 24.39 19.51 26.71
CA ILE A 189 25.62 18.72 26.63
C ILE A 189 26.44 19.23 25.45
N THR A 190 27.64 19.76 25.70
CA THR A 190 28.59 20.14 24.66
C THR A 190 29.71 19.09 24.61
N ILE A 191 29.81 18.40 23.49
CA ILE A 191 30.80 17.35 23.25
C ILE A 191 31.96 17.95 22.46
N PHE A 192 33.18 17.88 22.99
CA PHE A 192 34.39 18.36 22.33
C PHE A 192 35.06 17.22 21.56
N ILE A 193 35.20 17.39 20.24
CA ILE A 193 35.95 16.47 19.38
C ILE A 193 37.40 16.94 19.27
N ARG A 194 38.36 16.15 19.73
CA ARG A 194 39.76 16.33 19.31
C ARG A 194 39.82 15.90 17.84
N HIS A 195 40.09 16.85 16.94
CA HIS A 195 40.59 16.51 15.62
C HIS A 195 41.97 15.85 15.82
N ALA A 196 42.10 14.58 15.43
CA ALA A 196 43.42 14.00 15.20
C ALA A 196 44.00 14.68 13.96
N ALA A 197 45.20 15.24 14.10
CA ALA A 197 46.04 15.64 12.98
C ALA A 197 46.72 14.39 12.39
#